data_AF-A0A392M8S6-F1
#
_entry.id   AF-A0A392M8S6-F1
#
_cell.length_a   1.000
_cell.length_b   1.000
_cell.length_c   1.000
_cell.angle_alpha   90.00
_cell.angle_beta   90.00
_cell.angle_gamma   90.00
#
_symmetry.space_group_name_H-M   'P 1'
#
loop_
_entity.id
_entity.type
_entity.pdbx_description
1 polymer ?
#
loop_
_entity_poly.entity_id
_entity_poly.type
_entity_poly.pdbx_seq_one_letter_code
_entity_poly.pdbx_strand_id
1 'polypeptide(L)'
;MGGVEDEEPALKRTKLSSKGLVGLSNGSSSVDRVVGSSSDLMARPLSTEGDDEIVGTKGIIKRGEFVRIITKALYSLGYKKSGEHLEEESGISLNSSVVNLFMQQIRDGDWDESVATLNKIGVEDESIVRDASFLILEQKFFELLDGDKVMDALKTLRTEITQLCVDSTRIRELSSCIVSPCGRDGSSRRDSLRARTRLTLLEELQELIPPNIMIPEKRLEHLVEQGLLLQREACLFHNSLEKEMSLYSDHHCGKTQMPSRTLQGCMTRGYDMVECLYFLVLESM
;
A
#
# COMPACT_ATOMS: atom_id res chain seq x y z
N MET A 1 1.68 -27.81 71.16
CA MET A 1 2.04 -26.39 71.38
C MET A 1 1.43 -25.63 70.19
N GLY A 2 0.16 -25.23 70.24
CA GLY A 2 -0.35 -24.08 70.99
C GLY A 2 -0.49 -22.93 69.99
N GLY A 3 -1.67 -22.70 69.40
CA GLY A 3 -2.62 -21.62 69.80
C GLY A 3 -2.31 -20.37 68.95
N VAL A 4 -3.20 -19.48 68.51
CA VAL A 4 -4.57 -19.05 68.83
C VAL A 4 -5.00 -18.21 67.60
N GLU A 5 -6.10 -18.54 66.90
CA GLU A 5 -7.40 -17.81 66.85
C GLU A 5 -7.34 -16.29 66.59
N ASP A 6 -8.09 -15.84 65.57
CA ASP A 6 -8.95 -14.65 65.57
C ASP A 6 -10.00 -14.89 64.45
N GLU A 7 -11.21 -15.33 64.82
CA GLU A 7 -12.43 -14.50 64.96
C GLU A 7 -13.17 -14.23 63.62
N GLU A 8 -14.17 -15.08 63.35
CA GLU A 8 -15.39 -14.78 62.57
C GLU A 8 -16.30 -13.82 63.41
N PRO A 9 -17.36 -13.13 62.91
CA PRO A 9 -18.48 -13.79 62.19
C PRO A 9 -19.39 -12.97 61.22
N ALA A 10 -20.15 -13.71 60.39
CA ALA A 10 -21.63 -13.65 60.16
C ALA A 10 -22.40 -12.34 59.83
N LEU A 11 -23.48 -12.27 59.04
CA LEU A 11 -24.35 -13.23 58.32
C LEU A 11 -25.51 -12.45 57.62
N LYS A 12 -26.18 -13.16 56.68
CA LYS A 12 -27.61 -13.04 56.23
C LYS A 12 -27.96 -12.01 55.14
N ARG A 13 -28.43 -12.52 53.98
CA ARG A 13 -29.85 -12.89 53.78
C ARG A 13 -30.06 -13.74 52.53
N THR A 14 -30.58 -14.94 52.74
CA THR A 14 -31.24 -15.82 51.76
C THR A 14 -32.71 -15.39 51.57
N LYS A 15 -33.27 -15.60 50.36
CA LYS A 15 -34.46 -16.44 50.14
C LYS A 15 -34.83 -16.55 48.65
N LEU A 16 -34.79 -17.79 48.17
CA LEU A 16 -35.56 -18.33 47.05
C LEU A 16 -37.05 -18.43 47.44
N SER A 17 -37.94 -18.34 46.46
CA SER A 17 -39.14 -19.20 46.41
C SER A 17 -39.69 -19.30 44.99
N SER A 18 -40.02 -20.53 44.62
CA SER A 18 -40.54 -20.99 43.33
C SER A 18 -41.86 -21.75 43.53
N LYS A 19 -42.56 -22.00 42.40
CA LYS A 19 -43.77 -22.83 42.13
C LYS A 19 -45.03 -22.00 41.82
N GLY A 20 -45.87 -22.36 40.85
CA GLY A 20 -45.94 -23.51 39.93
C GLY A 20 -46.95 -23.18 38.80
N LEU A 21 -46.76 -23.72 37.59
CA LEU A 21 -47.36 -24.93 36.99
C LEU A 21 -48.60 -24.67 36.09
N VAL A 22 -48.41 -25.03 34.81
CA VAL A 22 -49.33 -25.75 33.89
C VAL A 22 -50.56 -25.04 33.31
N GLY A 23 -50.68 -25.07 31.98
CA GLY A 23 -51.94 -24.87 31.26
C GLY A 23 -51.81 -24.70 29.74
N LEU A 24 -52.19 -25.73 29.00
CA LEU A 24 -52.20 -25.93 27.53
C LEU A 24 -52.95 -24.86 26.71
N SER A 25 -52.57 -24.70 25.42
CA SER A 25 -53.43 -25.00 24.24
C SER A 25 -53.29 -24.04 23.04
N ASN A 26 -53.39 -24.64 21.84
CA ASN A 26 -53.30 -24.11 20.48
C ASN A 26 -54.34 -23.05 20.10
N GLY A 27 -54.05 -22.26 19.06
CA GLY A 27 -55.07 -21.62 18.24
C GLY A 27 -54.54 -20.53 17.30
N SER A 28 -54.39 -20.87 16.03
CA SER A 28 -54.21 -19.95 14.90
C SER A 28 -55.44 -19.06 14.68
N SER A 29 -55.26 -17.81 14.26
CA SER A 29 -55.95 -17.25 13.08
C SER A 29 -55.50 -15.81 12.77
N SER A 30 -55.27 -15.61 11.48
CA SER A 30 -55.12 -14.35 10.74
C SER A 30 -56.38 -13.47 10.82
N VAL A 31 -56.21 -12.15 10.88
CA VAL A 31 -56.91 -11.20 9.98
C VAL A 31 -56.02 -9.97 9.77
N ASP A 32 -55.81 -9.64 8.49
CA ASP A 32 -55.16 -8.46 7.94
C ASP A 32 -55.70 -7.12 8.48
N ARG A 33 -54.83 -6.12 8.53
CA ARG A 33 -55.17 -4.81 7.96
C ARG A 33 -53.95 -4.10 7.37
N VAL A 34 -54.20 -3.66 6.14
CA VAL A 34 -53.31 -3.13 5.11
C VAL A 34 -53.11 -1.62 5.28
N VAL A 35 -51.89 -1.18 4.97
CA VAL A 35 -51.42 0.13 4.46
C VAL A 35 -51.37 1.33 5.40
N GLY A 36 -50.14 1.86 5.48
CA GLY A 36 -49.80 3.22 5.87
C GLY A 36 -48.33 3.50 5.56
N SER A 37 -48.03 3.71 4.27
CA SER A 37 -46.73 4.20 3.78
C SER A 37 -46.36 5.52 4.45
N SER A 38 -45.14 5.62 4.99
CA SER A 38 -44.45 6.89 5.14
C SER A 38 -42.96 6.66 4.94
N SER A 39 -42.41 7.40 3.99
CA SER A 39 -41.01 7.47 3.64
C SER A 39 -40.17 7.89 4.84
N ASP A 40 -39.14 7.11 5.15
CA ASP A 40 -37.97 7.60 5.86
C ASP A 40 -36.75 7.36 4.98
N LEU A 41 -36.58 8.27 4.02
CA LEU A 41 -35.27 8.54 3.42
C LEU A 41 -34.40 9.11 4.53
N MET A 42 -33.74 8.24 5.28
CA MET A 42 -32.69 8.67 6.20
C MET A 42 -31.54 9.20 5.36
N ALA A 43 -31.45 10.54 5.29
CA ALA A 43 -30.31 11.25 4.78
C ALA A 43 -29.06 10.75 5.51
N ARG A 44 -28.11 10.20 4.76
CA ARG A 44 -26.76 9.93 5.27
C ARG A 44 -26.18 11.25 5.78
N PRO A 45 -25.59 11.31 6.99
CA PRO A 45 -24.84 12.48 7.39
C PRO A 45 -23.68 12.65 6.40
N LEU A 46 -23.67 13.77 5.68
CA LEU A 46 -22.46 14.24 5.02
C LEU A 46 -21.51 14.63 6.15
N SER A 47 -20.54 13.77 6.46
CA SER A 47 -19.37 14.15 7.25
C SER A 47 -18.49 15.04 6.36
N THR A 48 -18.84 16.32 6.30
CA THR A 48 -17.95 17.40 5.89
C THR A 48 -16.77 17.46 6.85
N GLU A 49 -15.58 17.23 6.30
CA GLU A 49 -14.27 17.75 6.69
C GLU A 49 -13.92 17.83 8.19
N GLY A 50 -12.92 17.02 8.57
CA GLY A 50 -11.88 17.52 9.48
C GLY A 50 -11.82 16.95 10.89
N ASP A 51 -12.33 15.74 11.14
CA ASP A 51 -11.81 14.96 12.27
C ASP A 51 -10.73 14.02 11.70
N ASP A 52 -9.47 14.42 11.86
CA ASP A 52 -8.31 13.56 11.58
C ASP A 52 -8.34 12.43 12.62
N GLU A 53 -9.28 11.50 12.45
CA GLU A 53 -9.48 10.37 13.34
C GLU A 53 -8.17 9.58 13.38
N ILE A 54 -7.61 9.42 14.56
CA ILE A 54 -6.29 8.82 14.74
C ILE A 54 -6.46 7.35 15.14
N VAL A 55 -5.67 6.48 14.51
CA VAL A 55 -5.67 5.03 14.75
C VAL A 55 -4.42 4.64 15.54
N GLY A 56 -4.59 3.62 16.40
CA GLY A 56 -3.51 2.99 17.15
C GLY A 56 -3.23 3.63 18.50
N THR A 57 -2.68 2.83 19.41
CA THR A 57 -2.44 3.23 20.82
C THR A 57 -1.45 4.37 20.99
N LYS A 58 -0.56 4.58 20.01
CA LYS A 58 0.42 5.68 20.00
C LYS A 58 -0.12 6.98 19.41
N GLY A 59 -1.30 6.95 18.78
CA GLY A 59 -1.92 8.16 18.26
C GLY A 59 -1.16 8.84 17.12
N ILE A 60 -0.43 8.09 16.29
CA ILE A 60 0.39 8.64 15.20
C ILE A 60 -0.18 8.37 13.80
N ILE A 61 -1.12 7.42 13.67
CA ILE A 61 -1.60 6.95 12.37
C ILE A 61 -2.88 7.69 12.03
N LYS A 62 -2.91 8.40 10.90
CA LYS A 62 -4.16 9.01 10.42
C LYS A 62 -5.07 7.93 9.82
N ARG A 63 -6.34 7.92 10.21
CA ARG A 63 -7.32 6.94 9.71
C ARG A 63 -7.46 6.99 8.20
N GLY A 64 -7.53 8.20 7.62
CA GLY A 64 -7.65 8.39 6.18
C GLY A 64 -6.54 7.68 5.39
N GLU A 65 -5.29 7.94 5.75
CA GLU A 65 -4.12 7.32 5.11
C GLU A 65 -4.09 5.81 5.32
N PHE A 66 -4.41 5.36 6.53
CA PHE A 66 -4.41 3.93 6.87
C PHE A 66 -5.46 3.14 6.08
N VAL A 67 -6.69 3.64 6.00
CA VAL A 67 -7.76 3.02 5.23
C VAL A 67 -7.42 2.99 3.74
N ARG A 68 -6.87 4.08 3.18
CA ARG A 68 -6.46 4.10 1.76
C ARG A 68 -5.37 3.07 1.46
N ILE A 69 -4.37 2.92 2.35
CA ILE A 69 -3.30 1.92 2.19
C ILE A 69 -3.86 0.49 2.29
N ILE A 70 -4.77 0.20 3.22
CA ILE A 70 -5.43 -1.12 3.32
C ILE A 70 -6.25 -1.39 2.05
N THR A 71 -7.02 -0.41 1.60
CA THR A 71 -7.84 -0.50 0.39
C THR A 71 -6.96 -0.81 -0.83
N LYS A 72 -5.82 -0.13 -0.96
CA LYS A 72 -4.83 -0.40 -2.01
C LYS A 72 -4.35 -1.87 -1.95
N ALA A 73 -3.96 -2.35 -0.78
CA ALA A 73 -3.50 -3.74 -0.61
C ALA A 73 -4.60 -4.76 -0.95
N LEU A 74 -5.86 -4.51 -0.59
CA LEU A 74 -7.00 -5.36 -0.98
C LEU A 74 -7.11 -5.47 -2.51
N TYR A 75 -6.99 -4.34 -3.22
CA TYR A 75 -7.00 -4.35 -4.69
C TYR A 75 -5.79 -5.09 -5.27
N SER A 76 -4.58 -4.88 -4.74
CA SER A 76 -3.36 -5.56 -5.18
C SER A 76 -3.41 -7.09 -4.95
N LEU A 77 -4.10 -7.54 -3.90
CA LEU A 77 -4.35 -8.96 -3.62
C LEU A 77 -5.51 -9.56 -4.43
N GLY A 78 -6.24 -8.75 -5.20
CA GLY A 78 -7.37 -9.18 -6.04
C GLY A 78 -8.73 -9.17 -5.35
N TYR A 79 -8.84 -8.68 -4.11
CA TYR A 79 -10.09 -8.57 -3.36
C TYR A 79 -10.89 -7.32 -3.75
N LYS A 80 -11.26 -7.22 -5.03
CA LYS A 80 -11.96 -6.05 -5.59
C LYS A 80 -13.24 -5.70 -4.84
N LYS A 81 -14.10 -6.69 -4.59
CA LYS A 81 -15.37 -6.50 -3.86
C LYS A 81 -15.13 -5.95 -2.46
N SER A 82 -14.15 -6.49 -1.73
CA SER A 82 -13.83 -6.05 -0.38
C SER A 82 -13.27 -4.62 -0.37
N GLY A 83 -12.48 -4.26 -1.38
CA GLY A 83 -12.01 -2.88 -1.57
C GLY A 83 -13.16 -1.90 -1.75
N GLU A 84 -14.08 -2.20 -2.67
CA GLU A 84 -15.27 -1.38 -2.93
C GLU A 84 -16.14 -1.22 -1.67
N HIS A 85 -16.39 -2.32 -0.94
CA HIS A 85 -17.18 -2.27 0.30
C HIS A 85 -16.47 -1.44 1.39
N LEU A 86 -15.14 -1.53 1.51
CA LEU A 86 -14.38 -0.75 2.47
C LEU A 86 -14.43 0.75 2.15
N GLU A 87 -14.37 1.13 0.87
CA GLU A 87 -14.55 2.53 0.44
C GLU A 87 -15.95 3.04 0.78
N GLU A 88 -17.00 2.23 0.55
CA GLU A 88 -18.39 2.56 0.87
C GLU A 88 -18.66 2.68 2.38
N GLU A 89 -18.11 1.77 3.18
CA GLU A 89 -18.30 1.73 4.63
C GLU A 89 -17.51 2.82 5.35
N SER A 90 -16.26 3.03 4.94
CA SER A 90 -15.38 4.03 5.56
C SER A 90 -15.67 5.47 5.10
N GLY A 91 -16.33 5.63 3.95
CA GLY A 91 -16.51 6.93 3.27
C GLY A 91 -15.21 7.50 2.69
N ILE A 92 -14.12 6.71 2.68
CA ILE A 92 -12.80 7.14 2.23
C ILE A 92 -12.51 6.44 0.90
N SER A 93 -12.51 7.21 -0.19
CA SER A 93 -12.11 6.72 -1.51
C SER A 93 -10.58 6.55 -1.59
N LEU A 94 -10.13 5.48 -2.25
CA LEU A 94 -8.71 5.21 -2.51
C LEU A 94 -8.05 6.37 -3.27
N ASN A 95 -8.72 6.83 -4.33
CA ASN A 95 -8.26 7.90 -5.22
C ASN A 95 -9.40 8.86 -5.49
N SER A 96 -9.08 10.13 -5.77
CA SER A 96 -10.07 11.09 -6.24
C SER A 96 -10.61 10.68 -7.62
N SER A 97 -11.81 11.15 -7.96
CA SER A 97 -12.42 10.90 -9.27
C SER A 97 -11.53 11.37 -10.43
N VAL A 98 -10.79 12.47 -10.24
CA VAL A 98 -9.84 13.01 -11.22
C VAL A 98 -8.65 12.07 -11.42
N VAL A 99 -8.11 11.49 -10.35
CA VAL A 99 -7.01 10.51 -10.43
C VAL A 99 -7.49 9.23 -11.12
N ASN A 100 -8.69 8.74 -10.80
CA ASN A 100 -9.26 7.57 -11.48
C ASN A 100 -9.46 7.81 -12.98
N LEU A 101 -9.96 9.00 -13.35
CA LEU A 101 -10.09 9.42 -14.76
C LEU A 101 -8.73 9.45 -15.45
N PHE A 102 -7.71 10.04 -14.82
CA PHE A 102 -6.35 10.09 -15.36
C PHE A 102 -5.78 8.68 -15.60
N MET A 103 -5.88 7.78 -14.62
CA MET A 103 -5.42 6.40 -14.78
C MET A 103 -6.14 5.68 -15.91
N GLN A 104 -7.44 5.96 -16.10
CA GLN A 104 -8.21 5.40 -17.21
C GLN A 104 -7.72 5.96 -18.56
N GLN A 105 -7.54 7.27 -18.69
CA GLN A 105 -7.04 7.89 -19.93
C GLN A 105 -5.68 7.31 -20.35
N ILE A 106 -4.77 7.06 -19.39
CA ILE A 106 -3.47 6.42 -19.66
C ILE A 106 -3.65 4.98 -20.17
N ARG A 107 -4.62 4.23 -19.65
CA ARG A 107 -4.92 2.86 -20.11
C ARG A 107 -5.55 2.85 -21.50
N ASP A 108 -6.46 3.77 -21.75
CA ASP A 108 -7.22 3.88 -23.00
C ASP A 108 -6.36 4.49 -24.13
N GLY A 109 -5.32 5.25 -23.77
CA GLY A 109 -4.39 5.89 -24.70
C GLY A 109 -4.80 7.31 -25.10
N ASP A 110 -5.64 7.96 -24.29
CA ASP A 110 -6.10 9.33 -24.48
C ASP A 110 -5.05 10.31 -23.96
N TRP A 111 -3.94 10.41 -24.70
CA TRP A 111 -2.72 11.08 -24.25
C TRP A 111 -2.90 12.58 -24.00
N ASP A 112 -3.57 13.30 -24.89
CA ASP A 112 -3.75 14.76 -24.77
C ASP A 112 -4.63 15.11 -23.56
N GLU A 113 -5.69 14.33 -23.35
CA GLU A 113 -6.62 14.43 -22.24
C GLU A 113 -5.95 14.05 -20.92
N SER A 114 -5.05 13.06 -20.93
CA SER A 114 -4.29 12.67 -19.74
C SER A 114 -3.35 13.78 -19.27
N VAL A 115 -2.67 14.48 -20.18
CA VAL A 115 -1.84 15.66 -19.84
C VAL A 115 -2.71 16.81 -19.30
N ALA A 116 -3.87 17.06 -19.92
CA ALA A 116 -4.80 18.07 -19.45
C ALA A 116 -5.37 17.74 -18.05
N THR A 117 -5.59 16.46 -17.77
CA THR A 117 -6.10 15.97 -16.48
C THR A 117 -5.00 16.00 -15.42
N LEU A 118 -3.75 15.68 -15.77
CA LEU A 118 -2.59 15.76 -14.86
C LEU A 118 -2.46 17.15 -14.22
N ASN A 119 -2.66 18.21 -14.99
CA ASN A 119 -2.65 19.59 -14.50
C ASN A 119 -3.78 19.90 -13.49
N LYS A 120 -4.81 19.05 -13.39
CA LYS A 120 -5.96 19.20 -12.48
C LYS A 120 -5.88 18.27 -11.27
N ILE A 121 -4.94 17.33 -11.24
CA ILE A 121 -4.81 16.34 -10.15
C ILE A 121 -4.29 16.97 -8.84
N GLY A 122 -3.76 18.20 -8.90
CA GLY A 122 -3.32 18.95 -7.72
C GLY A 122 -1.85 18.71 -7.37
N VAL A 123 -1.01 18.37 -8.34
CA VAL A 123 0.45 18.36 -8.15
C VAL A 123 0.94 19.81 -8.15
N GLU A 124 1.47 20.27 -7.02
CA GLU A 124 1.95 21.66 -6.87
C GLU A 124 3.29 21.92 -7.57
N ASP A 125 4.12 20.88 -7.68
CA ASP A 125 5.44 20.98 -8.27
C ASP A 125 5.36 20.93 -9.81
N GLU A 126 5.57 22.08 -10.45
CA GLU A 126 5.60 22.22 -11.90
C GLU A 126 6.67 21.32 -12.55
N SER A 127 7.76 21.00 -11.85
CA SER A 127 8.80 20.12 -12.37
C SER A 127 8.31 18.67 -12.50
N ILE A 128 7.57 18.18 -11.50
CA ILE A 128 6.93 16.85 -11.53
C ILE A 128 5.89 16.80 -12.64
N VAL A 129 5.04 17.84 -12.75
CA VAL A 129 4.03 17.91 -13.82
C VAL A 129 4.69 17.90 -15.20
N ARG A 130 5.80 18.65 -15.37
CA ARG A 130 6.57 18.69 -16.61
C ARG A 130 7.19 17.33 -16.95
N ASP A 131 7.81 16.67 -15.98
CA ASP A 131 8.47 15.37 -16.18
C ASP A 131 7.44 14.25 -16.45
N ALA A 132 6.32 14.22 -15.72
CA ALA A 132 5.22 13.30 -15.97
C ALA A 132 4.56 13.56 -17.34
N SER A 133 4.34 14.83 -17.72
CA SER A 133 3.84 15.18 -19.06
C SER A 133 4.80 14.73 -20.16
N PHE A 134 6.11 14.89 -19.93
CA PHE A 134 7.13 14.41 -20.86
C PHE A 134 7.04 12.89 -21.05
N LEU A 135 6.93 12.11 -19.98
CA LEU A 135 6.78 10.64 -20.08
C LEU A 135 5.54 10.21 -20.86
N ILE A 136 4.41 10.88 -20.63
CA ILE A 136 3.15 10.62 -21.33
C ILE A 136 3.32 10.91 -22.84
N LEU A 137 3.89 12.05 -23.18
CA LEU A 137 4.08 12.48 -24.57
C LEU A 137 5.14 11.65 -25.31
N GLU A 138 6.15 11.18 -24.58
CA GLU A 138 7.14 10.22 -25.09
C GLU A 138 6.44 8.91 -25.45
N GLN A 139 5.54 8.40 -24.61
CA GLN A 139 4.75 7.21 -24.95
C GLN A 139 3.84 7.46 -26.17
N LYS A 140 3.13 8.59 -26.20
CA LYS A 140 2.31 9.01 -27.36
C LYS A 140 3.13 9.00 -28.64
N PHE A 141 4.35 9.53 -28.61
CA PHE A 141 5.25 9.57 -29.74
C PHE A 141 5.58 8.17 -30.27
N PHE A 142 5.93 7.23 -29.39
CA PHE A 142 6.24 5.86 -29.81
C PHE A 142 5.00 5.13 -30.33
N GLU A 143 3.83 5.28 -29.71
CA GLU A 143 2.60 4.67 -30.23
C GLU A 143 2.18 5.22 -31.61
N LEU A 144 2.45 6.50 -31.89
CA LEU A 144 2.25 7.07 -33.22
C LEU A 144 3.22 6.51 -34.26
N LEU A 145 4.49 6.26 -33.88
CA LEU A 145 5.46 5.61 -34.75
C LEU A 145 5.09 4.15 -35.03
N ASP A 146 4.67 3.41 -34.01
CA ASP A 146 4.20 2.02 -34.16
C ASP A 146 2.94 1.94 -35.04
N GLY A 147 2.12 2.99 -35.04
CA GLY A 147 0.93 3.15 -35.89
C GLY A 147 1.19 3.73 -37.29
N ASP A 148 2.45 3.90 -37.71
CA ASP A 148 2.88 4.50 -38.99
C ASP A 148 2.41 5.95 -39.22
N LYS A 149 2.01 6.65 -38.16
CA LYS A 149 1.58 8.06 -38.18
C LYS A 149 2.78 9.00 -37.98
N VAL A 150 3.77 8.89 -38.85
CA VAL A 150 5.07 9.57 -38.70
C VAL A 150 4.95 11.10 -38.63
N MET A 151 4.03 11.69 -39.40
CA MET A 151 3.83 13.16 -39.41
C MET A 151 3.26 13.67 -38.08
N ASP A 152 2.34 12.93 -37.48
CA ASP A 152 1.76 13.26 -36.18
C ASP A 152 2.79 13.06 -35.05
N ALA A 153 3.61 12.00 -35.14
CA ALA A 153 4.73 11.79 -34.23
C ALA A 153 5.75 12.94 -34.31
N LEU A 154 6.11 13.37 -35.52
CA LEU A 154 7.03 14.49 -35.74
C LEU A 154 6.46 15.82 -35.23
N LYS A 155 5.15 16.04 -35.39
CA LYS A 155 4.44 17.18 -34.83
C LYS A 155 4.56 17.17 -33.30
N THR A 156 4.16 16.06 -32.67
CA THR A 156 4.24 15.85 -31.20
C THR A 156 5.64 16.15 -30.68
N LEU A 157 6.68 15.61 -31.34
CA LEU A 157 8.07 15.85 -30.96
C LEU A 157 8.46 17.34 -31.01
N ARG A 158 8.06 18.05 -32.06
CA ARG A 158 8.47 19.45 -32.31
C ARG A 158 7.66 20.49 -31.54
N THR A 159 6.40 20.21 -31.24
CA THR A 159 5.49 21.19 -30.62
C THR A 159 5.21 20.94 -29.16
N GLU A 160 5.28 19.68 -28.71
CA GLU A 160 4.92 19.30 -27.34
C GLU A 160 6.17 18.88 -26.57
N ILE A 161 6.91 17.87 -27.03
CA ILE A 161 8.06 17.30 -26.30
C ILE A 161 9.22 18.29 -26.16
N THR A 162 9.58 19.01 -27.22
CA THR A 162 10.65 20.03 -27.19
C THR A 162 10.37 21.19 -26.24
N GLN A 163 9.11 21.46 -25.91
CA GLN A 163 8.74 22.52 -24.95
C GLN A 163 8.97 22.08 -23.49
N LEU A 164 8.93 20.77 -23.23
CA LEU A 164 9.03 20.20 -21.89
C LEU A 164 10.44 19.66 -21.59
N CYS A 165 11.16 19.24 -22.63
CA CYS A 165 12.46 18.60 -22.51
C CYS A 165 13.59 19.63 -22.53
N VAL A 166 14.33 19.74 -21.42
CA VAL A 166 15.55 20.56 -21.35
C VAL A 166 16.74 19.82 -22.00
N ASP A 167 16.69 18.49 -22.05
CA ASP A 167 17.79 17.65 -22.52
C ASP A 167 17.82 17.51 -24.05
N SER A 168 18.76 18.23 -24.68
CA SER A 168 19.00 18.15 -26.12
C SER A 168 19.42 16.74 -26.60
N THR A 169 19.93 15.88 -25.72
CA THR A 169 20.34 14.52 -26.07
C THR A 169 19.12 13.64 -26.32
N ARG A 170 18.13 13.68 -25.42
CA ARG A 170 16.91 12.89 -25.55
C ARG A 170 16.08 13.28 -26.78
N ILE A 171 15.99 14.57 -27.09
CA ILE A 171 15.33 15.04 -28.32
C ILE A 171 16.02 14.47 -29.57
N ARG A 172 17.36 14.41 -29.57
CA ARG A 172 18.14 13.85 -30.69
C ARG A 172 17.89 12.35 -30.83
N GLU A 173 17.81 11.62 -29.72
CA GLU A 173 17.47 10.20 -29.70
C GLU A 173 16.08 9.95 -30.30
N LEU A 174 15.06 10.67 -29.81
CA LEU A 174 13.69 10.56 -30.35
C LEU A 174 13.63 10.92 -31.84
N SER A 175 14.35 11.96 -32.25
CA SER A 175 14.45 12.34 -33.67
C SER A 175 15.07 11.24 -34.53
N SER A 176 16.06 10.51 -33.99
CA SER A 176 16.70 9.40 -34.71
C SER A 176 15.76 8.22 -34.97
N CYS A 177 14.80 7.99 -34.07
CA CYS A 177 13.77 6.95 -34.21
C CYS A 177 12.82 7.19 -35.39
N ILE A 178 12.66 8.44 -35.84
CA ILE A 178 11.85 8.80 -37.02
C ILE A 178 12.56 8.38 -38.31
N VAL A 179 13.88 8.62 -38.38
CA VAL A 179 14.69 8.41 -39.59
C VAL A 179 15.05 6.94 -39.75
N SER A 180 15.29 6.24 -38.64
CA SER A 180 15.50 4.79 -38.61
C SER A 180 14.47 4.18 -37.69
N PRO A 181 13.27 3.82 -38.22
CA PRO A 181 12.26 3.12 -37.45
C PRO A 181 12.87 1.88 -36.82
N CYS A 182 12.63 1.69 -35.53
CA CYS A 182 13.30 0.67 -34.74
C CYS A 182 12.94 -0.73 -35.27
N GLY A 183 13.79 -1.28 -36.14
CA GLY A 183 13.60 -2.59 -36.75
C GLY A 183 14.87 -3.43 -36.65
N ARG A 184 14.83 -4.43 -35.74
CA ARG A 184 15.50 -5.73 -35.88
C ARG A 184 16.99 -5.91 -35.63
N ASP A 185 17.69 -5.03 -34.92
CA ASP A 185 19.05 -5.35 -34.43
C ASP A 185 19.09 -5.44 -32.90
N GLY A 186 19.40 -6.65 -32.41
CA GLY A 186 19.43 -7.04 -30.99
C GLY A 186 20.58 -6.43 -30.18
N SER A 187 20.80 -5.12 -30.28
CA SER A 187 21.77 -4.43 -29.44
C SER A 187 21.12 -4.03 -28.10
N SER A 188 21.71 -4.48 -27.00
CA SER A 188 21.26 -4.28 -25.61
C SER A 188 21.19 -2.83 -25.11
N ARG A 189 21.58 -1.83 -25.92
CA ARG A 189 21.42 -0.39 -25.59
C ARG A 189 19.99 0.14 -25.82
N ARG A 190 19.07 -0.68 -26.33
CA ARG A 190 17.87 -0.20 -27.04
C ARG A 190 16.52 -0.51 -26.36
N ASP A 191 16.51 -1.13 -25.19
CA ASP A 191 15.26 -1.37 -24.43
C ASP A 191 14.66 -0.09 -23.84
N SER A 192 15.49 0.92 -23.55
CA SER A 192 15.07 2.27 -23.09
C SER A 192 14.51 3.18 -24.21
N LEU A 193 14.44 2.68 -25.44
CA LEU A 193 13.95 3.40 -26.63
C LEU A 193 12.73 2.74 -27.26
N ARG A 194 12.19 1.67 -26.66
CA ARG A 194 10.97 1.02 -27.13
C ARG A 194 9.77 1.63 -26.41
N ALA A 195 8.62 1.69 -27.10
CA ALA A 195 7.34 1.97 -26.48
C ALA A 195 7.19 1.12 -25.21
N ARG A 196 6.92 1.77 -24.07
CA ARG A 196 6.60 1.08 -22.83
C ARG A 196 5.23 0.41 -23.00
N THR A 197 4.90 -0.55 -22.13
CA THR A 197 3.49 -0.90 -21.98
C THR A 197 2.77 0.22 -21.23
N ARG A 198 1.46 0.37 -21.46
CA ARG A 198 0.67 1.36 -20.73
C ARG A 198 0.65 1.11 -19.21
N LEU A 199 0.79 -0.15 -18.79
CA LEU A 199 0.91 -0.53 -17.37
C LEU A 199 2.23 -0.05 -16.77
N THR A 200 3.36 -0.32 -17.44
CA THR A 200 4.67 0.15 -16.99
C THR A 200 4.79 1.67 -16.98
N LEU A 201 4.15 2.37 -17.92
CA LEU A 201 4.06 3.83 -17.89
C LEU A 201 3.30 4.31 -16.63
N LEU A 202 2.19 3.66 -16.30
CA LEU A 202 1.40 4.02 -15.12
C LEU A 202 2.17 3.80 -13.82
N GLU A 203 3.00 2.76 -13.74
CA GLU A 203 3.91 2.51 -12.61
C GLU A 203 4.97 3.61 -12.49
N GLU A 204 5.64 3.99 -13.60
CA GLU A 204 6.61 5.10 -13.59
C GLU A 204 5.97 6.44 -13.18
N LEU A 205 4.74 6.71 -13.64
CA LEU A 205 3.99 7.89 -13.24
C LEU A 205 3.61 7.86 -11.76
N GLN A 206 3.36 6.68 -11.17
CA GLN A 206 3.10 6.52 -9.74
C GLN A 206 4.31 6.83 -8.86
N GLU A 207 5.51 6.55 -9.33
CA GLU A 207 6.74 6.88 -8.60
C GLU A 207 7.08 8.38 -8.65
N LEU A 208 6.68 9.08 -9.73
CA LEU A 208 6.89 10.52 -9.85
C LEU A 208 5.85 11.35 -9.10
N ILE A 209 4.58 10.91 -9.12
CA ILE A 209 3.48 11.67 -8.52
C ILE A 209 3.49 11.51 -6.99
N PRO A 210 3.32 12.60 -6.23
CA PRO A 210 3.31 12.55 -4.77
C PRO A 210 2.40 11.45 -4.16
N PRO A 211 2.88 10.67 -3.18
CA PRO A 211 2.13 9.55 -2.59
C PRO A 211 0.79 9.92 -1.92
N ASN A 212 0.62 11.18 -1.52
CA ASN A 212 -0.64 11.69 -0.97
C ASN A 212 -1.74 11.73 -2.04
N ILE A 213 -1.37 11.97 -3.29
CA ILE A 213 -2.27 11.99 -4.45
C ILE A 213 -2.49 10.56 -4.94
N MET A 214 -1.40 9.85 -5.24
CA MET A 214 -1.47 8.51 -5.82
C MET A 214 -0.58 7.56 -5.03
N ILE A 215 -1.20 6.55 -4.39
CA ILE A 215 -0.48 5.65 -3.49
C ILE A 215 0.33 4.64 -4.30
N PRO A 216 1.66 4.51 -4.04
CA PRO A 216 2.50 3.52 -4.70
C PRO A 216 1.99 2.10 -4.53
N GLU A 217 2.33 1.22 -5.47
CA GLU A 217 2.02 -0.19 -5.36
C GLU A 217 2.71 -0.82 -4.14
N LYS A 218 2.01 -1.77 -3.50
CA LYS A 218 2.52 -2.56 -2.37
C LYS A 218 2.98 -1.73 -1.15
N ARG A 219 2.44 -0.52 -0.96
CA ARG A 219 2.88 0.36 0.14
C ARG A 219 2.71 -0.27 1.53
N LEU A 220 1.64 -1.04 1.76
CA LEU A 220 1.41 -1.70 3.05
C LEU A 220 2.47 -2.75 3.33
N GLU A 221 2.79 -3.55 2.33
CA GLU A 221 3.78 -4.61 2.37
C GLU A 221 5.15 -4.04 2.72
N HIS A 222 5.57 -2.95 2.06
CA HIS A 222 6.82 -2.27 2.39
C HIS A 222 6.85 -1.73 3.83
N LEU A 223 5.75 -1.16 4.33
CA LEU A 223 5.67 -0.68 5.72
C LEU A 223 5.76 -1.83 6.73
N VAL A 224 5.11 -2.96 6.41
CA VAL A 224 5.13 -4.17 7.24
C VAL A 224 6.54 -4.78 7.25
N GLU A 225 7.20 -4.88 6.10
CA GLU A 225 8.59 -5.33 5.98
C GLU A 225 9.55 -4.43 6.77
N GLN A 226 9.40 -3.11 6.67
CA GLN A 226 10.17 -2.15 7.48
C GLN A 226 9.97 -2.40 8.98
N GLY A 227 8.73 -2.63 9.42
CA GLY A 227 8.44 -2.96 10.81
C GLY A 227 9.14 -4.23 11.27
N LEU A 228 9.11 -5.29 10.46
CA LEU A 228 9.80 -6.55 10.74
C LEU A 228 11.33 -6.39 10.79
N LEU A 229 11.90 -5.61 9.88
CA LEU A 229 13.34 -5.32 9.87
C LEU A 229 13.75 -4.56 11.15
N LEU A 230 12.97 -3.56 11.57
CA LEU A 230 13.22 -2.85 12.82
C LEU A 230 13.12 -3.76 14.05
N GLN A 231 12.16 -4.68 14.09
CA GLN A 231 12.07 -5.68 15.17
C GLN A 231 13.30 -6.60 15.20
N ARG A 232 13.79 -6.99 14.03
CA ARG A 232 15.02 -7.80 13.89
C ARG A 232 16.24 -7.05 14.39
N GLU A 233 16.43 -5.80 13.95
CA GLU A 233 17.56 -4.94 14.34
C GLU A 233 17.55 -4.63 15.84
N ALA A 234 16.36 -4.46 16.44
CA ALA A 234 16.21 -4.26 17.88
C ALA A 234 16.46 -5.54 18.71
N CYS A 235 16.60 -6.70 18.08
CA CYS A 235 16.73 -7.98 18.77
C CYS A 235 18.17 -8.25 19.20
N LEU A 236 18.43 -8.19 20.50
CA LEU A 236 19.77 -8.34 21.11
C LEU A 236 20.48 -9.67 20.80
N PHE A 237 19.74 -10.73 20.47
CA PHE A 237 20.26 -12.09 20.32
C PHE A 237 20.07 -12.65 18.91
N HIS A 238 19.73 -11.80 17.94
CA HIS A 238 19.57 -12.23 16.57
C HIS A 238 20.94 -12.53 15.94
N ASN A 239 21.14 -13.76 15.49
CA ASN A 239 22.43 -14.23 14.95
C ASN A 239 22.28 -15.21 13.77
N SER A 240 21.13 -15.20 13.09
CA SER A 240 20.89 -16.08 11.95
C SER A 240 20.07 -15.36 10.90
N LEU A 241 20.51 -15.45 9.64
CA LEU A 241 19.79 -14.88 8.50
C LEU A 241 18.47 -15.62 8.19
N GLU A 242 18.31 -16.85 8.69
CA GLU A 242 17.27 -17.79 8.25
C GLU A 242 16.07 -17.91 9.20
N LYS A 243 16.05 -17.18 10.32
CA LYS A 243 14.90 -17.27 11.23
C LYS A 243 13.69 -16.55 10.63
N GLU A 244 12.67 -17.33 10.28
CA GLU A 244 11.36 -16.84 9.86
C GLU A 244 10.77 -15.91 10.93
N MET A 245 10.38 -14.71 10.50
CA MET A 245 9.72 -13.72 11.36
C MET A 245 8.20 -13.82 11.17
N SER A 246 7.45 -13.68 12.25
CA SER A 246 5.98 -13.75 12.24
C SER A 246 5.38 -12.35 12.25
N LEU A 247 4.29 -12.16 11.51
CA LEU A 247 3.46 -10.96 11.61
C LEU A 247 2.50 -10.98 12.81
N TYR A 248 2.24 -12.16 13.38
CA TYR A 248 1.30 -12.33 14.50
C TYR A 248 1.93 -12.05 15.86
N SER A 249 3.26 -12.02 15.95
CA SER A 249 3.99 -11.86 17.22
C SER A 249 5.34 -11.20 16.99
N ASP A 250 5.73 -10.29 17.87
CA ASP A 250 7.02 -9.61 17.78
C ASP A 250 8.20 -10.58 17.80
N HIS A 251 9.18 -10.29 16.94
CA HIS A 251 10.39 -11.09 16.83
C HIS A 251 11.22 -11.04 18.12
N HIS A 252 11.50 -12.22 18.65
CA HIS A 252 12.38 -12.40 19.79
C HIS A 252 13.30 -13.60 19.57
N CYS A 253 14.57 -13.43 19.90
CA CYS A 253 15.57 -14.50 19.92
C CYS A 253 15.91 -14.82 21.37
N GLY A 254 15.98 -16.12 21.68
CA GLY A 254 16.40 -16.58 23.01
C GLY A 254 17.92 -16.47 23.18
N LYS A 255 18.39 -16.33 24.43
CA LYS A 255 19.82 -16.33 24.78
C LYS A 255 20.57 -17.60 24.32
N THR A 256 19.85 -18.69 24.10
CA THR A 256 20.37 -19.96 23.59
C THR A 256 20.81 -19.92 22.13
N GLN A 257 20.47 -18.84 21.40
CA GLN A 257 20.85 -18.62 20.00
C GLN A 257 22.17 -17.84 19.86
N MET A 258 22.75 -17.38 20.98
CA MET A 258 24.12 -16.86 20.97
C MET A 258 25.11 -18.02 20.82
N PRO A 259 26.17 -17.90 20.00
CA PRO A 259 27.19 -18.93 19.89
C PRO A 259 27.85 -19.13 21.25
N SER A 260 27.48 -20.20 21.93
CA SER A 260 28.02 -20.53 23.26
C SER A 260 29.25 -21.45 23.18
N ARG A 261 29.66 -21.84 21.97
CA ARG A 261 30.83 -22.66 21.69
C ARG A 261 31.82 -21.86 20.85
N THR A 262 32.89 -21.41 21.48
CA THR A 262 34.09 -20.97 20.75
C THR A 262 34.65 -22.16 19.98
N LEU A 263 34.69 -22.10 18.64
CA LEU A 263 35.49 -23.04 17.86
C LEU A 263 36.96 -22.87 18.27
N GLN A 264 37.65 -23.99 18.51
CA GLN A 264 39.01 -24.07 19.07
C GLN A 264 40.06 -23.22 18.32
N GLY A 265 39.76 -22.76 17.10
CA GLY A 265 40.64 -21.89 16.31
C GLY A 265 40.89 -20.50 16.91
N CYS A 266 40.08 -20.04 17.87
CA CYS A 266 40.26 -18.72 18.46
C CYS A 266 41.28 -18.68 19.61
N MET A 267 41.44 -19.77 20.36
CA MET A 267 42.45 -19.85 21.44
C MET A 267 43.89 -19.95 20.91
N THR A 268 44.11 -20.42 19.68
CA THR A 268 45.45 -20.59 19.10
C THR A 268 46.07 -19.30 18.56
N ARG A 269 45.31 -18.19 18.45
CA ARG A 269 45.78 -16.92 17.86
C ARG A 269 45.73 -15.70 18.78
N GLY A 270 45.28 -15.85 20.03
CA GLY A 270 45.32 -14.78 21.04
C GLY A 270 44.32 -13.64 20.81
N TYR A 271 43.23 -13.91 20.09
CA TYR A 271 42.15 -12.94 19.86
C TYR A 271 41.24 -12.84 21.10
N ASP A 272 40.74 -11.63 21.35
CA ASP A 272 39.86 -11.38 22.50
C ASP A 272 38.43 -11.92 22.25
N MET A 273 37.63 -12.09 23.30
CA MET A 273 36.32 -12.77 23.21
C MET A 273 35.37 -12.13 22.18
N VAL A 274 35.51 -10.81 21.96
CA VAL A 274 34.75 -10.02 20.99
C VAL A 274 35.17 -10.32 19.54
N GLU A 275 36.46 -10.51 19.29
CA GLU A 275 36.98 -10.87 17.96
C GLU A 275 36.63 -12.31 17.60
N CYS A 276 36.60 -13.22 18.58
CA CYS A 276 36.10 -14.58 18.39
C CYS A 276 34.62 -14.62 18.03
N LEU A 277 33.80 -13.77 18.66
CA LEU A 277 32.38 -13.60 18.31
C LEU A 277 32.23 -13.09 16.89
N TYR A 278 33.02 -12.10 16.47
CA TYR A 278 33.00 -11.58 15.09
C TYR A 278 33.39 -12.64 14.05
N PHE A 279 34.41 -13.46 14.36
CA PHE A 279 34.87 -14.55 13.48
C PHE A 279 33.83 -15.68 13.34
N LEU A 280 33.18 -16.07 14.45
CA LEU A 280 32.14 -17.10 14.44
C LEU A 280 30.86 -16.63 13.73
N VAL A 281 30.54 -15.34 13.82
CA VAL A 281 29.44 -14.72 13.08
C VAL A 281 29.74 -14.71 11.58
N LEU A 282 30.98 -14.40 11.17
CA LEU A 282 31.40 -14.41 9.76
C LEU A 282 31.53 -15.81 9.15
N GLU A 283 31.94 -16.83 9.90
CA GLU A 283 31.98 -18.23 9.42
C GLU A 283 30.60 -18.90 9.37
N SER A 284 29.58 -18.30 10.00
CA SER A 284 28.18 -18.76 9.95
C SER A 284 27.34 -18.05 8.88
N MET A 285 27.96 -17.20 8.05
CA MET A 285 27.39 -16.60 6.84
C MET A 285 27.76 -17.41 5.60
#